data_AF-A0A9P3EMM5-F1
#
_entry.id   AF-A0A9P3EMM5-F1
#
_cell.length_a   1.000
_cell.length_b   1.000
_cell.length_c   1.000
_cell.angle_alpha   90.00
_cell.angle_beta   90.00
_cell.angle_gamma   90.00
#
_symmetry.space_group_name_H-M   'P 1'
#
loop_
_entity.id
_entity.type
_entity.pdbx_description
1 polymer ?
#
loop_
_entity_poly.entity_id
_entity_poly.type
_entity_poly.pdbx_seq_one_letter_code
_entity_poly.pdbx_strand_id
1 'polypeptide(L)'
;MGLLFWDWLPMEISYKNKCENEAGLTQYKTPEEWQAENPGVWETLTPMPRFNEEVIRSQGGSVLRSRLNERFAKDVTAIHHWFTVDEIRTQIVDMQTNTTMAVHVDFRAHPSGGLSFNSFGELCFVLARNFRFWMAKGNCYAANNIYWGWQKPQELRERLGMESSRFYDLMENFKRGVGK
;
A
#
# COMPACT_ATOMS: atom_id res chain seq x y z
N MET A 1 -0.83 -39.66 1.12
CA MET A 1 -0.27 -38.57 0.29
C MET A 1 -1.35 -37.49 0.13
N GLY A 2 -1.57 -36.70 1.18
CA GLY A 2 -2.69 -35.76 1.25
C GLY A 2 -2.34 -34.41 0.63
N LEU A 3 -3.10 -34.05 -0.42
CA LEU A 3 -3.32 -32.73 -1.04
C LEU A 3 -2.22 -31.67 -0.80
N LEU A 4 -1.16 -31.67 -1.61
CA LEU A 4 -0.10 -30.65 -1.54
C LEU A 4 -0.59 -29.20 -1.81
N PHE A 5 -1.84 -29.02 -2.25
CA PHE A 5 -2.40 -27.74 -2.70
C PHE A 5 -3.79 -27.43 -2.13
N TRP A 6 -4.19 -28.10 -1.04
CA TRP A 6 -5.55 -27.94 -0.50
C TRP A 6 -5.87 -26.49 -0.10
N ASP A 7 -4.85 -25.73 0.31
CA ASP A 7 -4.98 -24.34 0.76
C ASP A 7 -4.87 -23.31 -0.36
N TRP A 8 -4.46 -23.73 -1.56
CA TRP A 8 -4.35 -22.85 -2.72
C TRP A 8 -5.72 -22.30 -3.11
N LEU A 9 -6.74 -23.15 -3.17
CA LEU A 9 -8.07 -22.75 -3.63
C LEU A 9 -8.73 -21.73 -2.67
N PRO A 10 -8.77 -21.95 -1.34
CA PRO A 10 -9.26 -20.94 -0.41
C PRO A 10 -8.45 -19.63 -0.42
N MET A 11 -7.12 -19.72 -0.57
CA MET A 11 -6.25 -18.54 -0.70
C MET A 11 -6.60 -17.73 -1.95
N GLU A 12 -6.70 -18.39 -3.12
CA GLU A 12 -7.00 -17.74 -4.40
C GLU A 12 -8.36 -17.03 -4.36
N ILE A 13 -9.38 -17.66 -3.76
CA ILE A 13 -10.71 -17.06 -3.58
C ILE A 13 -10.62 -15.83 -2.67
N SER A 14 -9.93 -15.94 -1.53
CA SER A 14 -9.74 -14.83 -0.59
C SER A 14 -9.02 -13.65 -1.24
N TYR A 15 -7.88 -13.93 -1.89
CA TYR A 15 -7.07 -12.92 -2.58
C TYR A 15 -7.88 -12.19 -3.66
N LYS A 16 -8.57 -12.92 -4.54
CA LYS A 16 -9.40 -12.32 -5.59
C LYS A 16 -10.53 -11.48 -5.04
N ASN A 17 -11.27 -12.01 -4.07
CA ASN A 17 -12.37 -11.29 -3.45
C ASN A 17 -11.90 -9.98 -2.82
N LYS A 18 -10.76 -9.98 -2.13
CA LYS A 18 -10.17 -8.77 -1.56
C LYS A 18 -9.65 -7.81 -2.62
N CYS A 19 -8.96 -8.29 -3.64
CA CYS A 19 -8.49 -7.47 -4.75
C CYS A 19 -9.62 -6.85 -5.61
N GLU A 20 -10.82 -7.44 -5.61
CA GLU A 20 -11.96 -6.95 -6.38
C GLU A 20 -12.87 -6.03 -5.56
N ASN A 21 -13.04 -6.30 -4.27
CA ASN A 21 -14.01 -5.59 -3.44
C ASN A 21 -13.39 -4.59 -2.47
N GLU A 22 -12.14 -4.79 -2.04
CA GLU A 22 -11.51 -4.01 -0.98
C GLU A 22 -10.28 -3.22 -1.48
N ALA A 23 -9.59 -3.68 -2.53
CA ALA A 23 -8.44 -2.98 -3.08
C ALA A 23 -8.88 -1.72 -3.82
N GLY A 24 -8.20 -0.61 -3.57
CA GLY A 24 -8.70 0.68 -4.04
C GLY A 24 -7.89 1.85 -3.54
N LEU A 25 -7.99 2.96 -4.28
CA LEU A 25 -7.81 4.28 -3.72
C LEU A 25 -9.17 4.80 -3.24
N THR A 26 -9.24 5.21 -1.99
CA THR A 26 -10.34 6.01 -1.44
C THR A 26 -9.80 7.39 -1.13
N GLN A 27 -10.25 8.40 -1.87
CA GLN A 27 -9.91 9.79 -1.62
C GLN A 27 -11.02 10.42 -0.77
N TYR A 28 -10.66 10.98 0.38
CA TYR A 28 -11.59 11.69 1.26
C TYR A 28 -11.57 13.19 1.03
N LYS A 29 -10.42 13.73 0.63
CA LYS A 29 -10.23 15.15 0.32
C LYS A 29 -9.22 15.31 -0.80
N THR A 30 -9.54 16.14 -1.78
CA THR A 30 -8.63 16.44 -2.89
C THR A 30 -7.53 17.44 -2.47
N PRO A 31 -6.40 17.50 -3.18
CA PRO A 31 -5.40 18.53 -2.93
C PRO A 31 -5.97 19.94 -3.10
N GLU A 32 -6.85 20.15 -4.08
CA GLU A 32 -7.45 21.46 -4.38
C GLU A 32 -8.41 21.90 -3.27
N GLU A 33 -9.24 20.99 -2.76
CA GLU A 33 -10.12 21.24 -1.62
C GLU A 33 -9.30 21.59 -0.37
N TRP A 34 -8.22 20.85 -0.11
CA TRP A 34 -7.35 21.13 1.03
C TRP A 34 -6.64 22.47 0.91
N GLN A 35 -6.17 22.84 -0.29
CA GLN A 35 -5.55 24.14 -0.56
C GLN A 35 -6.53 25.29 -0.35
N ALA A 36 -7.78 25.13 -0.81
CA ALA A 36 -8.82 26.14 -0.61
C ALA A 36 -9.11 26.36 0.89
N GLU A 37 -9.04 25.30 1.69
CA GLU A 37 -9.19 25.38 3.16
C GLU A 37 -7.95 25.96 3.87
N ASN A 38 -6.76 25.84 3.27
CA ASN A 38 -5.48 26.23 3.87
C ASN A 38 -4.68 27.18 2.94
N PRO A 39 -5.22 28.37 2.64
CA PRO A 39 -4.58 29.29 1.69
C PRO A 39 -3.21 29.76 2.21
N GLY A 40 -2.21 29.75 1.33
CA GLY A 40 -0.84 30.19 1.65
C GLY A 40 0.01 29.16 2.39
N VAL A 41 -0.57 28.05 2.85
CA VAL A 41 0.20 26.97 3.48
C VAL A 41 0.89 26.12 2.42
N TRP A 42 0.21 25.87 1.30
CA TRP A 42 0.68 24.99 0.24
C TRP A 42 2.07 25.36 -0.28
N GLU A 43 2.32 26.64 -0.49
CA GLU A 43 3.58 27.18 -1.03
C GLU A 43 4.75 27.05 -0.04
N THR A 44 4.44 26.98 1.26
CA THR A 44 5.45 26.91 2.34
C THR A 44 5.98 25.51 2.58
N LEU A 45 5.24 24.47 2.17
CA LEU A 45 5.60 23.09 2.45
C LEU A 45 6.91 22.71 1.75
N THR A 46 7.80 22.05 2.50
CA THR A 46 9.07 21.55 1.96
C THR A 46 9.16 20.03 2.10
N PRO A 47 9.59 19.31 1.05
CA PRO A 47 9.72 17.87 1.14
C PRO A 47 10.79 17.52 2.18
N MET A 48 10.43 16.63 3.10
CA MET A 48 11.38 16.11 4.08
C MET A 48 12.28 15.02 3.46
N PRO A 49 13.49 14.80 4.01
CA PRO A 49 14.33 13.68 3.62
C PRO A 49 13.59 12.34 3.80
N ARG A 50 13.83 11.40 2.87
CA ARG A 50 13.18 10.06 2.86
C ARG A 50 13.43 9.22 4.12
N PHE A 51 14.38 9.59 4.98
CA PHE A 51 14.78 8.80 6.16
C PHE A 51 14.06 9.21 7.46
N ASN A 52 13.03 10.06 7.38
CA ASN A 52 12.23 10.47 8.54
C ASN A 52 11.08 9.49 8.79
N GLU A 53 11.44 8.25 9.07
CA GLU A 53 10.52 7.15 9.34
C GLU A 53 10.44 6.86 10.84
N GLU A 54 9.22 6.75 11.36
CA GLU A 54 8.93 6.46 12.75
C GLU A 54 7.98 5.25 12.82
N VAL A 55 8.30 4.28 13.68
CA VAL A 55 7.40 3.15 13.95
C VAL A 55 6.49 3.52 15.12
N ILE A 56 5.21 3.72 14.83
CA ILE A 56 4.18 4.03 15.81
C ILE A 56 3.47 2.73 16.20
N ARG A 57 3.43 2.43 17.50
CA ARG A 57 2.61 1.32 18.02
C ARG A 57 1.17 1.80 18.17
N SER A 58 0.25 1.19 17.43
CA SER A 58 -1.19 1.43 17.52
C SER A 58 -1.90 0.18 18.06
N GLN A 59 -3.13 0.33 18.55
CA GLN A 59 -3.95 -0.78 19.08
C GLN A 59 -4.21 -1.88 18.03
N GLY A 60 -4.10 -1.57 16.73
CA GLY A 60 -4.27 -2.51 15.62
C GLY A 60 -2.99 -3.07 15.01
N GLY A 61 -1.81 -2.76 15.57
CA GLY A 61 -0.51 -3.19 15.05
C GLY A 61 0.53 -2.06 14.96
N SER A 62 1.68 -2.38 14.37
CA SER A 62 2.72 -1.38 14.07
C SER A 62 2.36 -0.60 12.80
N VAL A 63 2.35 0.72 12.91
CA VAL A 63 2.23 1.64 11.78
C VAL A 63 3.61 2.21 11.49
N LEU A 64 4.05 2.08 10.24
CA LEU A 64 5.23 2.79 9.75
C LEU A 64 4.76 4.16 9.25
N ARG A 65 5.19 5.22 9.93
CA ARG A 65 4.90 6.59 9.53
C ARG A 65 6.13 7.23 8.91
N SER A 66 6.04 7.64 7.66
CA SER A 66 7.08 8.41 6.96
C SER A 66 6.60 9.84 6.77
N ARG A 67 7.30 10.83 7.33
CA ARG A 67 6.92 12.24 7.14
C ARG A 67 7.23 12.68 5.71
N LEU A 68 6.25 13.28 5.04
CA LEU A 68 6.42 13.79 3.67
C LEU A 68 6.87 15.26 3.68
N ASN A 69 6.31 16.06 4.59
CA ASN A 69 6.66 17.45 4.84
C ASN A 69 6.23 17.86 6.26
N GLU A 70 6.20 19.15 6.56
CA GLU A 70 5.80 19.70 7.87
C GLU A 70 4.33 19.41 8.21
N ARG A 71 3.52 19.07 7.20
CA ARG A 71 2.07 18.96 7.30
C ARG A 71 1.54 17.56 7.07
N PHE A 72 2.14 16.81 6.16
CA PHE A 72 1.63 15.51 5.74
C PHE A 72 2.57 14.38 6.12
N ALA A 73 1.98 13.25 6.48
CA ALA A 73 2.67 11.99 6.70
C ALA A 73 2.01 10.85 5.91
N LYS A 74 2.82 9.86 5.59
CA LYS A 74 2.40 8.60 4.97
C LYS A 74 2.42 7.52 6.03
N ASP A 75 1.26 6.94 6.30
CA ASP A 75 1.12 5.84 7.25
C ASP A 75 0.93 4.52 6.50
N VAL A 76 1.82 3.58 6.71
CA VAL A 76 1.76 2.23 6.14
C VAL A 76 1.46 1.25 7.26
N THR A 77 0.39 0.48 7.08
CA THR A 77 -0.01 -0.60 7.99
C THR A 77 -0.09 -1.90 7.21
N ALA A 78 0.44 -2.98 7.78
CA ALA A 78 0.31 -4.33 7.23
C ALA A 78 -0.61 -5.15 8.15
N ILE A 79 -1.68 -5.72 7.57
CA ILE A 79 -2.64 -6.55 8.29
C ILE A 79 -2.62 -7.94 7.68
N HIS A 80 -2.39 -8.95 8.51
CA HIS A 80 -2.38 -10.33 8.07
C HIS A 80 -3.79 -10.92 8.12
N HIS A 81 -4.29 -11.39 6.98
CA HIS A 81 -5.56 -12.08 6.85
C HIS A 81 -5.36 -13.60 6.77
N TRP A 82 -6.46 -14.33 6.78
CA TRP A 82 -6.45 -15.79 6.61
C TRP A 82 -5.84 -16.19 5.26
N PHE A 83 -5.25 -17.39 5.22
CA PHE A 83 -4.61 -17.97 4.04
C PHE A 83 -3.40 -17.20 3.50
N THR A 84 -2.65 -16.55 4.39
CA THR A 84 -1.40 -15.83 4.04
C THR A 84 -1.61 -14.71 3.01
N VAL A 85 -2.78 -14.06 3.08
CA VAL A 85 -3.07 -12.82 2.36
C VAL A 85 -2.73 -11.66 3.28
N ASP A 86 -1.84 -10.78 2.85
CA ASP A 86 -1.54 -9.53 3.55
C ASP A 86 -2.30 -8.38 2.90
N GLU A 87 -2.89 -7.52 3.72
CA GLU A 87 -3.34 -6.20 3.33
C GLU A 87 -2.23 -5.19 3.64
N ILE A 88 -1.91 -4.36 2.65
CA ILE A 88 -1.04 -3.20 2.80
C ILE A 88 -1.92 -1.97 2.65
N ARG A 89 -2.11 -1.27 3.76
CA ARG A 89 -2.87 -0.02 3.81
C ARG A 89 -1.91 1.15 3.90
N THR A 90 -1.95 2.02 2.90
CA THR A 90 -1.15 3.25 2.83
C THR A 90 -2.08 4.46 2.94
N GLN A 91 -1.88 5.31 3.92
CA GLN A 91 -2.72 6.47 4.18
C GLN A 91 -1.90 7.75 4.09
N ILE A 92 -2.46 8.80 3.51
CA ILE A 92 -1.91 10.16 3.62
C ILE A 92 -2.70 10.88 4.69
N VAL A 93 -2.01 11.38 5.71
CA VAL A 93 -2.61 12.01 6.88
C VAL A 93 -2.08 13.43 7.00
N ASP A 94 -2.98 14.39 7.21
CA ASP A 94 -2.62 15.72 7.68
C ASP A 94 -2.29 15.65 9.18
N MET A 95 -1.04 15.91 9.53
CA MET A 95 -0.52 15.80 10.89
C MET A 95 -1.06 16.87 11.84
N GLN A 96 -1.51 18.04 11.35
CA GLN A 96 -2.03 19.07 12.24
C GLN A 96 -3.47 18.76 12.67
N THR A 97 -4.30 18.34 11.72
CA THR A 97 -5.71 18.02 11.96
C THR A 97 -5.94 16.55 12.32
N ASN A 98 -4.93 15.70 12.10
CA ASN A 98 -5.00 14.24 12.17
C ASN A 98 -6.10 13.67 11.27
N THR A 99 -6.36 14.30 10.12
CA THR A 99 -7.37 13.87 9.14
C THR A 99 -6.73 13.09 8.01
N THR A 100 -7.32 11.95 7.65
CA THR A 100 -6.89 11.16 6.50
C THR A 100 -7.38 11.79 5.20
N MET A 101 -6.44 12.08 4.30
CA MET A 101 -6.68 12.70 2.99
C MET A 101 -7.05 11.64 1.95
N ALA A 102 -6.29 10.54 1.95
CA ALA A 102 -6.50 9.43 1.04
C ALA A 102 -5.99 8.14 1.67
N VAL A 103 -6.60 7.02 1.27
CA VAL A 103 -6.22 5.67 1.66
C VAL A 103 -6.10 4.81 0.41
N HIS A 104 -4.99 4.11 0.28
CA HIS A 104 -4.79 3.08 -0.70
C HIS A 104 -4.68 1.74 0.00
N VAL A 105 -5.50 0.79 -0.43
CA VAL A 105 -5.50 -0.59 0.06
C VAL A 105 -5.04 -1.49 -1.07
N ASP A 106 -4.04 -2.30 -0.77
CA ASP A 106 -3.50 -3.31 -1.68
C ASP A 106 -3.43 -4.66 -0.96
N PHE A 107 -3.50 -5.76 -1.71
CA PHE A 107 -3.35 -7.09 -1.15
C PHE A 107 -2.28 -7.87 -1.89
N ARG A 108 -1.55 -8.68 -1.16
CA ARG A 108 -0.59 -9.66 -1.70
C ARG A 108 -0.79 -10.99 -1.00
N ALA A 109 -0.41 -12.07 -1.65
CA ALA A 109 -0.31 -13.36 -0.97
C ALA A 109 1.15 -13.79 -1.00
N HIS A 110 1.68 -14.25 0.13
CA HIS A 110 3.03 -14.78 0.15
C HIS A 110 3.04 -16.19 0.74
N PRO A 111 4.11 -16.96 0.56
CA PRO A 111 4.26 -18.24 1.22
C PRO A 111 4.30 -18.03 2.74
N SER A 112 3.51 -18.76 3.52
CA SER A 112 3.64 -18.75 4.98
C SER A 112 4.85 -19.60 5.36
N GLY A 113 5.89 -18.97 5.93
CA GLY A 113 7.11 -19.67 6.37
C GLY A 113 8.24 -19.75 5.33
N GLY A 114 8.60 -18.60 4.76
CA GLY A 114 9.84 -18.36 4.03
C GLY A 114 9.95 -16.87 3.65
N LEU A 115 11.18 -16.42 3.35
CA LEU A 115 11.60 -15.04 3.03
C LEU A 115 10.49 -13.97 3.10
N SER A 116 10.22 -13.48 4.30
CA SER A 116 9.45 -12.25 4.47
C SER A 116 10.42 -11.10 4.48
N PHE A 117 10.26 -10.18 3.54
CA PHE A 117 10.74 -8.82 3.70
C PHE A 117 9.71 -8.12 4.59
N ASN A 118 10.14 -7.65 5.75
CA ASN A 118 9.35 -6.64 6.44
C ASN A 118 9.21 -5.41 5.51
N SER A 119 8.31 -4.49 5.84
CA SER A 119 8.14 -3.23 5.09
C SER A 119 9.41 -2.35 5.03
N PHE A 120 10.51 -2.80 5.63
CA PHE A 120 11.81 -2.12 5.77
C PHE A 120 12.95 -2.81 5.00
N GLY A 121 12.67 -3.87 4.23
CA GLY A 121 13.68 -4.53 3.39
C GLY A 121 14.67 -5.45 4.14
N GLU A 122 14.44 -5.75 5.43
CA GLU A 122 15.25 -6.73 6.15
C GLU A 122 14.77 -8.17 5.90
N LEU A 123 15.74 -9.05 5.64
CA LEU A 123 15.56 -10.49 5.44
C LEU A 123 15.26 -11.18 6.78
N CYS A 124 14.02 -11.56 7.01
CA CYS A 124 13.67 -12.40 8.16
C CYS A 124 13.76 -13.90 7.78
N PHE A 125 14.76 -14.61 8.31
CA PHE A 125 14.94 -16.06 8.13
C PHE A 125 13.97 -16.84 9.04
N VAL A 126 12.80 -17.18 8.51
CA VAL A 126 11.95 -18.21 9.11
C VAL A 126 12.12 -19.50 8.28
N LEU A 127 12.52 -20.57 8.95
CA LEU A 127 12.90 -21.87 8.40
C LEU A 127 12.04 -22.33 7.19
N ALA A 128 12.71 -22.60 6.07
CA ALA A 128 12.18 -22.94 4.74
C ALA A 128 11.35 -24.25 4.64
N ARG A 129 10.88 -24.82 5.76
CA ARG A 129 10.10 -26.08 5.76
C ARG A 129 8.64 -25.92 5.34
N ASN A 130 8.10 -24.71 5.35
CA ASN A 130 6.71 -24.42 4.98
C ASN A 130 6.59 -23.53 3.74
N PHE A 131 7.66 -23.35 2.95
CA PHE A 131 7.63 -22.51 1.77
C PHE A 131 6.70 -23.08 0.68
N ARG A 132 5.51 -22.50 0.55
CA ARG A 132 4.51 -22.84 -0.49
C ARG A 132 4.57 -21.81 -1.61
N PHE A 133 5.49 -22.01 -2.57
CA PHE A 133 5.68 -21.06 -3.68
C PHE A 133 4.40 -20.85 -4.52
N TRP A 134 3.51 -21.83 -4.58
CA TRP A 134 2.21 -21.75 -5.29
C TRP A 134 1.22 -20.77 -4.64
N MET A 135 1.51 -20.28 -3.44
CA MET A 135 0.71 -19.24 -2.76
C MET A 135 1.22 -17.82 -3.02
N ALA A 136 2.38 -17.66 -3.67
CA ALA A 136 2.90 -16.34 -3.95
C ALA A 136 2.05 -15.63 -5.01
N LYS A 137 1.49 -14.49 -4.65
CA LYS A 137 0.81 -13.54 -5.53
C LYS A 137 1.34 -12.14 -5.24
N GLY A 138 1.68 -11.43 -6.32
CA GLY A 138 2.05 -10.02 -6.21
C GLY A 138 0.88 -9.18 -5.67
N ASN A 139 1.17 -7.90 -5.46
CA ASN A 139 0.18 -6.89 -5.16
C ASN A 139 -0.97 -6.89 -6.19
N CYS A 140 -2.21 -6.60 -5.81
CA CYS A 140 -3.35 -6.51 -6.73
C CYS A 140 -3.06 -5.57 -7.92
N TYR A 141 -2.31 -4.48 -7.66
CA TYR A 141 -1.95 -3.48 -8.67
C TYR A 141 -0.68 -3.83 -9.46
N ALA A 142 0.31 -4.48 -8.83
CA ALA A 142 1.60 -4.84 -9.46
C ALA A 142 1.63 -6.25 -10.08
N ALA A 143 0.64 -7.11 -9.78
CA ALA A 143 0.53 -8.48 -10.31
C ALA A 143 0.36 -8.55 -11.83
N ASN A 144 0.29 -7.41 -12.52
CA ASN A 144 0.26 -7.34 -13.97
C ASN A 144 1.56 -7.75 -14.67
N ASN A 145 2.67 -8.01 -13.97
CA ASN A 145 3.94 -8.34 -14.63
C ASN A 145 4.52 -9.72 -14.34
N ILE A 146 3.95 -10.53 -13.44
CA ILE A 146 4.58 -11.81 -13.07
C ILE A 146 3.50 -12.90 -12.93
N TYR A 147 3.22 -13.55 -14.06
CA TYR A 147 2.49 -14.81 -14.28
C TYR A 147 0.94 -14.87 -14.17
N TRP A 148 0.35 -15.30 -15.31
CA TRP A 148 -1.01 -15.79 -15.58
C TRP A 148 -2.17 -14.78 -15.73
N GLY A 149 -2.25 -14.16 -16.91
CA GLY A 149 -3.39 -14.38 -17.84
C GLY A 149 -4.79 -13.83 -17.53
N TRP A 150 -5.00 -13.03 -16.50
CA TRP A 150 -6.28 -12.32 -16.29
C TRP A 150 -6.03 -10.81 -16.23
N GLN A 151 -6.05 -10.16 -17.39
CA GLN A 151 -6.06 -8.70 -17.48
C GLN A 151 -7.40 -8.18 -16.97
N LYS A 152 -7.40 -7.41 -15.88
CA LYS A 152 -8.53 -6.51 -15.59
C LYS A 152 -8.71 -5.56 -16.80
N PRO A 153 -9.93 -5.11 -17.12
CA PRO A 153 -10.17 -4.17 -18.21
C PRO A 153 -9.25 -2.95 -18.09
N GLN A 154 -8.63 -2.57 -19.19
CA GLN A 154 -7.66 -1.47 -19.27
C GLN A 154 -8.21 -0.14 -18.72
N GLU A 155 -9.52 0.08 -18.82
CA GLU A 155 -10.23 1.23 -18.22
C GLU A 155 -10.16 1.29 -16.69
N LEU A 156 -10.19 0.15 -15.99
CA LEU A 156 -10.07 0.10 -14.53
C LEU A 156 -8.62 0.38 -14.08
N ARG A 157 -7.66 -0.04 -14.91
CA ARG A 157 -6.21 0.18 -14.74
C ARG A 157 -5.84 1.66 -14.94
N GLU A 158 -6.44 2.29 -15.94
CA GLU A 158 -6.26 3.71 -16.24
C GLU A 158 -6.98 4.61 -15.24
N ARG A 159 -8.13 4.24 -14.69
CA ARG A 159 -8.78 5.05 -13.63
C ARG A 159 -8.09 4.94 -12.27
N LEU A 160 -7.86 3.71 -11.78
CA LEU A 160 -7.37 3.52 -10.40
C LEU A 160 -5.84 3.65 -10.28
N GLY A 161 -5.10 3.30 -11.33
CA GLY A 161 -3.63 3.37 -11.35
C GLY A 161 -3.09 4.78 -11.57
N MET A 162 -3.73 5.59 -12.43
CA MET A 162 -3.30 6.96 -12.69
C MET A 162 -3.69 7.91 -11.56
N GLU A 163 -4.88 7.79 -10.95
CA GLU A 163 -5.27 8.70 -9.87
C GLU A 163 -4.49 8.44 -8.57
N SER A 164 -4.21 7.17 -8.25
CA SER A 164 -3.40 6.83 -7.07
C SER A 164 -1.95 7.23 -7.26
N SER A 165 -1.27 6.78 -8.34
CA SER A 165 0.11 7.20 -8.60
C SER A 165 0.18 8.71 -8.69
N ARG A 166 -0.70 9.40 -9.42
CA ARG A 166 -0.61 10.86 -9.56
C ARG A 166 -0.87 11.59 -8.26
N PHE A 167 -1.78 11.13 -7.39
CA PHE A 167 -1.98 11.73 -6.07
C PHE A 167 -0.79 11.48 -5.14
N TYR A 168 -0.31 10.24 -5.05
CA TYR A 168 0.88 9.91 -4.26
C TYR A 168 2.13 10.58 -4.82
N ASP A 169 2.27 10.68 -6.13
CA ASP A 169 3.35 11.37 -6.84
C ASP A 169 3.22 12.88 -6.69
N LEU A 170 2.02 13.46 -6.68
CA LEU A 170 1.81 14.89 -6.39
C LEU A 170 2.25 15.19 -4.95
N MET A 171 1.89 14.31 -4.01
CA MET A 171 2.23 14.46 -2.60
C MET A 171 3.71 14.13 -2.31
N GLU A 172 4.31 13.14 -2.98
CA GLU A 172 5.71 12.73 -2.81
C GLU A 172 6.68 13.57 -3.68
N ASN A 173 6.26 14.04 -4.86
CA ASN A 173 7.04 14.89 -5.77
C ASN A 173 6.70 16.38 -5.64
N PHE A 174 6.19 16.80 -4.47
CA PHE A 174 5.74 18.14 -4.05
C PHE A 174 6.61 19.33 -4.51
N LYS A 175 7.88 19.12 -4.89
CA LYS A 175 8.75 20.13 -5.55
C LYS A 175 9.57 19.64 -6.75
N ARG A 176 9.54 18.36 -7.14
CA ARG A 176 10.33 17.90 -8.30
C ARG A 176 9.73 18.34 -9.64
N GLY A 177 8.47 18.77 -9.66
CA GLY A 177 7.77 19.26 -10.86
C GLY A 177 7.79 20.77 -11.10
N VAL A 178 8.45 21.58 -10.25
CA VAL A 178 8.53 23.06 -10.42
C VAL A 178 9.96 23.49 -10.81
N GLY A 179 10.73 22.57 -11.37
CA GLY A 179 12.12 22.80 -11.75
C GLY A 179 12.52 22.02 -13.00
N LYS A 180 11.77 22.20 -14.09
CA LYS A 180 12.24 22.26 -15.48
C LYS A 180 11.08 22.52 -16.43
#